data_AF-A0A2R7PBC1-F1
#
_entry.id   AF-A0A2R7PBC1-F1
#
_cell.length_a   1.000
_cell.length_b   1.000
_cell.length_c   1.000
_cell.angle_alpha   90.00
_cell.angle_beta   90.00
_cell.angle_gamma   90.00
#
_symmetry.space_group_name_H-M   'P 1'
#
loop_
_entity.id
_entity.type
_entity.pdbx_description
1 polymer ?
#
loop_
_entity_poly.entity_id
_entity_poly.type
_entity_poly.pdbx_seq_one_letter_code
_entity_poly.pdbx_strand_id
1 'polypeptide(L)'
;MENIIDKTYVEAVKGLDEETLSNCDTWYKHVLKLPKNQQSVYTLILLHWQVENGGFHQYFLNSYGQFAYLAIKIGAAKRAELLDTATHLVNEEYLIEDAFRNLIFNRQVSKIVDFDEILFNKLNEVDDKYYNMEDEDVAILLEDYLNKQSK
;
A
#
# COMPACT_ATOMS: atom_id res chain seq x y z
N MET A 1 -22.07 -4.05 -13.50
CA MET A 1 -21.25 -5.18 -13.97
C MET A 1 -19.93 -5.02 -13.25
N GLU A 2 -19.68 -5.79 -12.18
CA GLU A 2 -18.41 -5.69 -11.45
C GLU A 2 -17.25 -6.01 -12.40
N ASN A 3 -16.28 -5.11 -12.46
CA ASN A 3 -15.10 -5.31 -13.29
C ASN A 3 -14.22 -6.42 -12.68
N ILE A 4 -13.22 -6.89 -13.42
CA ILE A 4 -12.36 -7.99 -12.97
C ILE A 4 -11.58 -7.67 -11.68
N ILE A 5 -11.32 -6.38 -11.43
CA ILE A 5 -10.63 -5.88 -10.24
C ILE A 5 -11.52 -6.04 -9.02
N ASP A 6 -12.78 -5.59 -9.09
CA ASP A 6 -13.76 -5.69 -8.00
C ASP A 6 -13.92 -7.15 -7.56
N LYS A 7 -14.10 -8.06 -8.51
CA LYS A 7 -14.20 -9.49 -8.22
C LYS A 7 -12.95 -10.03 -7.56
N THR A 8 -11.77 -9.67 -8.08
CA THR A 8 -10.49 -10.12 -7.51
C THR A 8 -10.29 -9.58 -6.10
N TYR A 9 -10.68 -8.33 -5.83
CA TYR A 9 -10.63 -7.72 -4.51
C TYR A 9 -11.61 -8.41 -3.54
N VAL A 10 -12.85 -8.67 -3.98
CA VAL A 10 -13.84 -9.42 -3.19
C VAL A 10 -13.33 -10.79 -2.80
N GLU A 11 -12.65 -11.51 -3.71
CA GLU A 11 -12.00 -12.79 -3.36
C GLU A 11 -10.83 -12.60 -2.40
N ALA A 12 -10.01 -11.56 -2.59
CA ALA A 12 -8.85 -11.25 -1.75
C ALA A 12 -9.22 -10.94 -0.29
N VAL A 13 -10.44 -10.43 -0.04
CA VAL A 13 -10.92 -10.12 1.32
C VAL A 13 -11.70 -11.26 1.97
N LYS A 14 -11.93 -12.38 1.26
CA LYS A 14 -12.66 -13.51 1.84
C LYS A 14 -11.89 -14.10 3.01
N GLY A 15 -12.57 -14.22 4.15
CA GLY A 15 -11.99 -14.78 5.36
C GLY A 15 -11.09 -13.79 6.13
N LEU A 16 -11.06 -12.51 5.75
CA LEU A 16 -10.59 -11.45 6.66
C LEU A 16 -11.68 -11.19 7.70
N ASP A 17 -11.30 -11.31 8.97
CA ASP A 17 -12.13 -10.99 10.13
C ASP A 17 -11.43 -9.95 11.03
N GLU A 18 -12.16 -9.48 12.04
CA GLU A 18 -11.65 -8.47 12.98
C GLU A 18 -10.41 -8.97 13.76
N GLU A 19 -10.36 -10.25 14.10
CA GLU A 19 -9.20 -10.87 14.75
C GLU A 19 -7.95 -10.81 13.86
N THR A 20 -8.11 -11.12 12.57
CA THR A 20 -7.04 -11.02 11.58
C THR A 20 -6.58 -9.57 11.44
N LEU A 21 -7.51 -8.63 11.26
CA LEU A 21 -7.21 -7.22 11.01
C LEU A 21 -6.60 -6.51 12.23
N SER A 22 -6.88 -6.98 13.44
CA SER A 22 -6.33 -6.44 14.69
C SER A 22 -4.94 -6.98 15.03
N ASN A 23 -4.40 -7.92 14.26
CA ASN A 23 -3.07 -8.48 14.46
C ASN A 23 -2.17 -8.22 13.24
N CYS A 24 -1.08 -7.47 13.47
CA CYS A 24 -0.07 -7.13 12.46
C CYS A 24 0.33 -8.35 11.63
N ASP A 25 0.86 -9.39 12.28
CA ASP A 25 1.42 -10.57 11.64
C ASP A 25 0.35 -11.43 10.96
N THR A 26 -0.80 -11.61 11.60
CA THR A 26 -1.88 -12.41 11.02
C THR A 26 -2.42 -11.73 9.76
N TRP A 27 -2.65 -10.41 9.79
CA TRP A 27 -3.09 -9.66 8.63
C TRP A 27 -2.06 -9.72 7.49
N TYR A 28 -0.80 -9.45 7.78
CA TYR A 28 0.24 -9.50 6.74
C TYR A 28 0.42 -10.92 6.18
N LYS A 29 0.41 -11.95 7.02
CA LYS A 29 0.49 -13.35 6.58
C LYS A 29 -0.73 -13.77 5.76
N HIS A 30 -1.92 -13.25 6.06
CA HIS A 30 -3.11 -13.48 5.23
C HIS A 30 -2.84 -12.97 3.81
N VAL A 31 -2.45 -11.71 3.67
CA VAL A 31 -2.17 -11.08 2.36
C VAL A 31 -1.00 -11.77 1.65
N LEU A 32 0.02 -12.22 2.41
CA LEU A 32 1.17 -12.93 1.84
C LEU A 32 0.79 -14.28 1.20
N LYS A 33 -0.23 -14.96 1.74
CA LYS A 33 -0.71 -16.27 1.28
C LYS A 33 -1.70 -16.18 0.11
N LEU A 34 -2.21 -15.00 -0.21
CA LEU A 34 -3.10 -14.82 -1.35
C LEU A 34 -2.38 -15.19 -2.67
N PRO A 35 -3.12 -15.71 -3.66
CA PRO A 35 -2.66 -15.76 -5.04
C PRO A 35 -2.08 -14.41 -5.49
N LYS A 36 -1.06 -14.42 -6.35
CA LYS A 36 -0.32 -13.21 -6.72
C LYS A 36 -1.21 -12.11 -7.29
N ASN A 37 -2.23 -12.46 -8.07
CA ASN A 37 -3.22 -11.52 -8.57
C ASN A 37 -4.03 -10.85 -7.46
N GLN A 38 -4.53 -11.63 -6.50
CA GLN A 38 -5.26 -11.12 -5.35
C GLN A 38 -4.38 -10.26 -4.44
N GLN A 39 -3.15 -10.69 -4.19
CA GLN A 39 -2.16 -9.92 -3.45
C GLN A 39 -1.90 -8.55 -4.10
N SER A 40 -1.75 -8.53 -5.44
CA SER A 40 -1.52 -7.30 -6.22
C SER A 40 -2.68 -6.34 -6.12
N VAL A 41 -3.89 -6.85 -6.38
CA VAL A 41 -5.11 -6.03 -6.30
C VAL A 41 -5.31 -5.52 -4.89
N TYR A 42 -5.17 -6.37 -3.87
CA TYR A 42 -5.38 -5.98 -2.49
C TYR A 42 -4.46 -4.84 -2.04
N THR A 43 -3.15 -4.97 -2.27
CA THR A 43 -2.20 -3.97 -1.78
C THR A 43 -2.26 -2.66 -2.58
N LEU A 44 -2.47 -2.73 -3.89
CA LEU A 44 -2.56 -1.54 -4.74
C LEU A 44 -3.87 -0.78 -4.56
N ILE A 45 -4.99 -1.47 -4.36
CA ILE A 45 -6.27 -0.82 -4.05
C ILE A 45 -6.21 -0.15 -2.68
N LEU A 46 -5.65 -0.81 -1.65
CA LEU A 46 -5.47 -0.16 -0.35
C LEU A 46 -4.56 1.06 -0.42
N LEU A 47 -3.43 0.96 -1.14
CA LEU A 47 -2.55 2.11 -1.38
C LEU A 47 -3.34 3.26 -2.02
N HIS A 48 -3.97 2.99 -3.16
CA HIS A 48 -4.70 3.98 -3.93
C HIS A 48 -5.80 4.63 -3.09
N TRP A 49 -6.61 3.84 -2.39
CA TRP A 49 -7.67 4.37 -1.53
C TRP A 49 -7.15 5.24 -0.38
N GLN A 50 -6.03 4.90 0.25
CA GLN A 50 -5.52 5.74 1.33
C GLN A 50 -4.91 7.03 0.78
N VAL A 51 -4.15 6.95 -0.30
CA VAL A 51 -3.48 8.11 -0.90
C VAL A 51 -4.50 9.08 -1.50
N GLU A 52 -5.52 8.60 -2.22
CA GLU A 52 -6.59 9.46 -2.76
C GLU A 52 -7.44 10.12 -1.67
N ASN A 53 -7.62 9.47 -0.51
CA ASN A 53 -8.45 10.01 0.55
C ASN A 53 -7.70 10.95 1.51
N GLY A 54 -6.39 10.76 1.72
CA GLY A 54 -5.62 11.55 2.69
C GLY A 54 -4.11 11.47 2.53
N GLY A 55 -3.63 11.10 1.35
CA GLY A 55 -2.22 11.05 1.00
C GLY A 55 -1.43 9.92 1.67
N PHE A 56 -0.12 9.92 1.42
CA PHE A 56 0.82 8.98 2.03
C PHE A 56 0.84 9.11 3.56
N HIS A 57 0.55 10.31 4.09
CA HIS A 57 0.31 10.52 5.51
C HIS A 57 -0.71 9.54 6.07
N GLN A 58 -1.90 9.51 5.46
CA GLN A 58 -2.98 8.63 5.90
C GLN A 58 -2.59 7.17 5.71
N TYR A 59 -1.93 6.84 4.59
CA TYR A 59 -1.46 5.47 4.33
C TYR A 59 -0.57 4.93 5.46
N PHE A 60 0.43 5.70 5.92
CA PHE A 60 1.32 5.28 7.01
C PHE A 60 0.67 5.40 8.40
N LEU A 61 -0.08 6.46 8.69
CA LEU A 61 -0.67 6.68 10.02
C LEU A 61 -1.86 5.75 10.32
N ASN A 62 -2.57 5.28 9.28
CA ASN A 62 -3.69 4.35 9.43
C ASN A 62 -3.28 2.88 9.30
N SER A 63 -2.03 2.53 9.61
CA SER A 63 -1.52 1.15 9.66
C SER A 63 -1.38 0.44 8.31
N TYR A 64 -1.91 0.99 7.20
CA TYR A 64 -1.87 0.37 5.87
C TYR A 64 -0.48 0.36 5.23
N GLY A 65 0.39 1.31 5.62
CA GLY A 65 1.80 1.37 5.21
C GLY A 65 2.61 0.14 5.56
N GLN A 66 2.09 -0.77 6.40
CA GLN A 66 2.66 -2.09 6.60
C GLN A 66 2.88 -2.89 5.31
N PHE A 67 2.09 -2.60 4.27
CA PHE A 67 2.15 -3.28 2.99
C PHE A 67 3.06 -2.59 1.97
N ALA A 68 3.75 -1.50 2.34
CA ALA A 68 4.51 -0.68 1.39
C ALA A 68 5.50 -1.50 0.56
N TYR A 69 6.37 -2.28 1.22
CA TYR A 69 7.33 -3.15 0.55
C TYR A 69 6.68 -4.23 -0.33
N LEU A 70 5.50 -4.71 0.06
CA LEU A 70 4.75 -5.68 -0.74
C LEU A 70 4.14 -5.03 -1.98
N ALA A 71 3.58 -3.82 -1.84
CA ALA A 71 3.03 -3.05 -2.95
C ALA A 71 4.12 -2.60 -3.94
N ILE A 72 5.31 -2.19 -3.47
CA ILE A 72 6.45 -1.83 -4.33
C ILE A 72 6.86 -2.99 -5.24
N LYS A 73 6.96 -4.21 -4.69
CA LYS A 73 7.37 -5.42 -5.45
C LYS A 73 6.39 -5.80 -6.56
N ILE A 74 5.18 -5.27 -6.52
CA ILE A 74 4.05 -5.69 -7.34
C ILE A 74 3.54 -4.57 -8.25
N GLY A 75 3.85 -3.32 -7.91
CA GLY A 75 3.24 -2.13 -8.48
C GLY A 75 3.65 -1.79 -9.90
N ALA A 76 2.85 -0.88 -10.48
CA ALA A 76 3.19 -0.13 -11.68
C ALA A 76 4.44 0.73 -11.43
N ALA A 77 5.33 0.79 -12.42
CA ALA A 77 6.70 1.24 -12.22
C ALA A 77 6.80 2.63 -11.56
N LYS A 78 5.98 3.61 -11.95
CA LYS A 78 6.13 5.00 -11.47
C LYS A 78 5.45 5.23 -10.13
N ARG A 79 4.25 4.70 -9.89
CA ARG A 79 3.66 4.78 -8.53
C ARG A 79 4.41 3.91 -7.52
N ALA A 80 5.03 2.82 -7.96
CA ALA A 80 5.93 2.04 -7.11
C ALA A 80 7.15 2.88 -6.71
N GLU A 81 7.73 3.66 -7.62
CA GLU A 81 8.83 4.60 -7.30
C GLU A 81 8.40 5.71 -6.31
N LEU A 82 7.18 6.25 -6.46
CA LEU A 82 6.65 7.23 -5.50
C LEU A 82 6.40 6.62 -4.12
N LEU A 83 5.83 5.41 -4.07
CA LEU A 83 5.65 4.68 -2.82
C LEU A 83 7.01 4.34 -2.18
N ASP A 84 8.00 3.94 -2.96
CA ASP A 84 9.35 3.69 -2.47
C ASP A 84 9.98 4.97 -1.88
N THR A 85 9.81 6.10 -2.56
CA THR A 85 10.24 7.42 -2.07
C THR A 85 9.57 7.76 -0.73
N ALA A 86 8.24 7.63 -0.65
CA ALA A 86 7.49 7.89 0.58
C ALA A 86 7.89 6.92 1.71
N THR A 87 8.15 5.66 1.37
CA THR A 87 8.60 4.64 2.33
C THR A 87 9.98 4.98 2.89
N HIS A 88 10.91 5.48 2.08
CA HIS A 88 12.22 5.93 2.56
C HIS A 88 12.13 7.19 3.42
N LEU A 89 11.22 8.11 3.11
CA LEU A 89 10.98 9.28 3.95
C LEU A 89 10.48 8.88 5.35
N VAL A 90 9.64 7.85 5.44
CA VAL A 90 9.09 7.38 6.72
C VAL A 90 10.01 6.40 7.44
N ASN A 91 10.74 5.55 6.71
CA ASN A 91 11.71 4.60 7.25
C ASN A 91 13.13 5.19 7.29
N GLU A 92 13.29 6.37 7.87
CA GLU A 92 14.57 7.10 7.94
C GLU A 92 15.68 6.27 8.62
N GLU A 93 15.31 5.43 9.59
CA GLU A 93 16.21 4.54 10.33
C GLU A 93 16.57 3.24 9.59
N TYR A 94 16.12 3.07 8.34
CA TYR A 94 16.37 1.89 7.50
C TYR A 94 16.04 0.57 8.21
N LEU A 95 14.93 0.54 8.95
CA LEU A 95 14.47 -0.66 9.64
C LEU A 95 14.17 -1.76 8.63
N ILE A 96 14.47 -3.01 9.01
CA ILE A 96 14.05 -4.17 8.24
C ILE A 96 12.51 -4.24 8.16
N GLU A 97 12.00 -4.84 7.08
CA GLU A 97 10.56 -4.86 6.74
C GLU A 97 9.67 -5.29 7.92
N ASP A 98 10.04 -6.34 8.66
CA ASP A 98 9.25 -6.81 9.81
C ASP A 98 9.17 -5.80 10.95
N ALA A 99 10.27 -5.10 11.26
CA ALA A 99 10.30 -4.09 12.32
C ALA A 99 9.53 -2.84 11.90
N PHE A 100 9.77 -2.36 10.68
CA PHE A 100 9.06 -1.23 10.09
C PHE A 100 7.55 -1.46 10.13
N ARG A 101 7.09 -2.58 9.56
CA ARG A 101 5.68 -2.93 9.50
C ARG A 101 5.03 -2.98 10.88
N ASN A 102 5.70 -3.57 11.87
CA ASN A 102 5.15 -3.64 13.23
C ASN A 102 4.96 -2.24 13.84
N LEU A 103 5.88 -1.32 13.61
CA LEU A 103 5.74 0.05 14.10
C LEU A 103 4.63 0.82 13.35
N ILE A 104 4.55 0.68 12.03
CA ILE A 104 3.47 1.28 11.22
C ILE A 104 2.10 0.75 11.67
N PHE A 105 1.95 -0.56 11.80
CA PHE A 105 0.68 -1.19 12.18
C PHE A 105 0.18 -0.67 13.53
N ASN A 106 1.06 -0.55 14.51
CA ASN A 106 0.75 -0.07 15.85
C ASN A 106 0.62 1.46 15.94
N ARG A 107 0.67 2.18 14.81
CA ARG A 107 0.63 3.65 14.72
C ARG A 107 1.75 4.32 15.53
N GLN A 108 2.92 3.71 15.51
CA GLN A 108 4.12 4.16 16.23
C GLN A 108 5.15 4.77 15.26
N VAL A 109 4.68 5.48 14.24
CA VAL A 109 5.53 6.14 13.23
C VAL A 109 6.56 7.06 13.89
N SER A 110 6.19 7.73 14.99
CA SER A 110 7.08 8.59 15.77
C SER A 110 8.26 7.88 16.44
N LYS A 111 8.29 6.54 16.44
CA LYS A 111 9.45 5.74 16.86
C LYS A 111 10.42 5.44 15.71
N ILE A 112 10.02 5.73 14.48
CA ILE A 112 10.81 5.54 13.26
C ILE A 112 11.39 6.87 12.79
N VAL A 113 10.57 7.93 12.81
CA VAL A 113 10.91 9.25 12.28
C VAL A 113 10.17 10.33 13.07
N ASP A 114 10.73 11.53 13.18
CA ASP A 114 9.98 12.67 13.69
C ASP A 114 8.93 13.11 12.65
N PHE A 115 7.64 12.97 13.00
CA PHE A 115 6.54 13.28 12.08
C PHE A 115 6.16 14.75 12.18
N ASP A 116 7.12 15.61 11.84
CA ASP A 116 7.03 17.06 11.93
C ASP A 116 6.46 17.69 10.64
N GLU A 117 6.38 19.01 10.61
CA GLU A 117 5.91 19.77 9.45
C GLU A 117 6.83 19.58 8.22
N ILE A 118 8.12 19.31 8.42
CA ILE A 118 9.08 19.10 7.33
C ILE A 118 8.78 17.77 6.64
N LEU A 119 8.66 16.67 7.40
CA LEU A 119 8.26 15.39 6.83
C LEU A 119 6.88 15.48 6.18
N PHE A 120 5.95 16.17 6.84
CA PHE A 120 4.59 16.34 6.31
C PHE A 120 4.61 17.01 4.92
N ASN A 121 5.36 18.12 4.78
CA ASN A 121 5.49 18.81 3.51
C ASN A 121 6.18 17.95 2.44
N LYS A 122 7.21 17.19 2.80
CA LYS A 122 7.87 16.26 1.86
C LYS A 122 6.92 15.18 1.35
N LEU A 123 6.07 14.63 2.22
CA LEU A 123 5.07 13.65 1.81
C LEU A 123 3.99 14.28 0.92
N ASN A 124 3.57 15.53 1.19
CA ASN A 124 2.66 16.25 0.29
C ASN A 124 3.24 16.44 -1.12
N GLU A 125 4.54 16.70 -1.25
CA GLU A 125 5.19 16.77 -2.56
C GLU A 125 5.15 15.42 -3.31
N VAL A 126 5.13 14.30 -2.58
CA VAL A 126 4.96 12.96 -3.19
C VAL A 126 3.50 12.72 -3.55
N ASP A 127 2.57 13.15 -2.70
CA ASP A 127 1.13 13.12 -2.98
C ASP A 127 0.79 13.90 -4.25
N ASP A 128 1.30 15.12 -4.39
CA ASP A 128 1.13 15.95 -5.60
C ASP A 128 1.61 15.23 -6.86
N LYS A 129 2.75 14.55 -6.80
CA LYS A 129 3.26 13.75 -7.93
C LYS A 129 2.37 12.55 -8.22
N TYR A 130 1.79 11.94 -7.18
CA TYR A 130 0.88 10.81 -7.33
C TYR A 130 -0.41 11.23 -8.04
N TYR A 131 -1.00 12.36 -7.64
CA TYR A 131 -2.26 12.87 -8.19
C TYR A 131 -2.11 13.39 -9.62
N ASN A 132 -0.99 14.06 -9.92
CA ASN A 132 -0.75 14.63 -11.24
C ASN A 132 -0.23 13.61 -12.28
N MET A 133 -0.13 12.33 -11.93
CA MET A 133 0.38 11.28 -12.81
C MET A 133 -0.70 10.75 -13.76
N GLU A 134 -0.81 11.39 -14.92
CA GLU A 134 -1.80 11.07 -15.97
C GLU A 134 -1.42 9.86 -16.84
N ASP A 135 -0.14 9.51 -16.91
CA ASP A 135 0.38 8.49 -17.84
C ASP A 135 0.38 7.07 -17.25
N GLU A 136 -0.16 6.92 -16.05
CA GLU A 136 -0.28 5.66 -15.35
C GLU A 136 -1.64 5.68 -14.64
N ASP A 137 -2.56 4.79 -15.03
CA ASP A 137 -3.87 4.61 -14.38
C ASP A 137 -3.87 3.26 -13.66
N VAL A 138 -4.03 3.29 -12.33
CA VAL A 138 -3.95 2.10 -11.48
C VAL A 138 -5.00 1.05 -11.88
N ALA A 139 -6.21 1.47 -12.23
CA ALA A 139 -7.27 0.56 -12.63
C ALA A 139 -6.94 -0.10 -13.98
N ILE A 140 -6.50 0.68 -14.97
CA ILE A 140 -6.12 0.15 -16.29
C ILE A 140 -4.97 -0.86 -16.15
N LEU A 141 -3.96 -0.55 -15.33
CA LEU A 141 -2.79 -1.43 -15.15
C LEU A 141 -3.13 -2.71 -14.43
N LEU A 142 -3.98 -2.64 -13.39
CA LEU A 142 -4.48 -3.82 -12.71
C LEU A 142 -5.32 -4.68 -13.66
N GLU A 143 -6.20 -4.08 -14.45
CA GLU A 143 -7.00 -4.80 -15.44
C GLU A 143 -6.11 -5.51 -16.48
N ASP A 144 -5.14 -4.79 -17.06
CA ASP A 144 -4.17 -5.35 -18.01
C ASP A 144 -3.36 -6.50 -17.41
N TYR A 145 -2.91 -6.35 -16.17
CA TYR A 145 -2.21 -7.40 -15.45
C TYR A 145 -3.08 -8.64 -15.26
N LEU A 146 -4.33 -8.47 -14.78
CA LEU A 146 -5.26 -9.58 -14.54
C LEU A 146 -5.66 -10.30 -15.84
N ASN A 147 -5.83 -9.55 -16.93
CA ASN A 147 -6.16 -10.11 -18.25
C ASN A 147 -5.01 -10.96 -18.82
N LYS A 148 -3.75 -10.60 -18.53
CA LYS A 148 -2.57 -11.40 -18.93
C LYS A 148 -2.44 -12.70 -18.15
N GLN A 149 -2.87 -12.75 -16.90
CA GLN A 149 -2.83 -13.95 -16.06
C GLN A 149 -3.98 -14.94 -16.34
N SER A 150 -5.02 -14.48 -17.04
CA SER A 150 -6.21 -15.29 -17.37
C SER A 150 -6.10 -16.01 -18.73
N LYS A 151 -4.96 -15.88 -19.42
CA LYS A 151 -4.62 -16.54 -20.69
C LYS A 151 -3.59 -17.64 -20.44
#